data_AF-A0A815KRZ7-F1
#
_entry.id   AF-A0A815KRZ7-F1
#
_cell.length_a   1.000
_cell.length_b   1.000
_cell.length_c   1.000
_cell.angle_alpha   90.00
_cell.angle_beta   90.00
_cell.angle_gamma   90.00
#
_symmetry.space_group_name_H-M   'P 1'
#
loop_
_entity.id
_entity.type
_entity.pdbx_description
1 polymer ?
#
loop_
_entity_poly.entity_id
_entity_poly.type
_entity_poly.pdbx_seq_one_letter_code
_entity_poly.pdbx_strand_id
1 'polypeptide(L)'
;NNNDTNTVINAEYESRLLKLQNTKCIQPYVILHLYSGRTNPQWRINLNQLRTIKSFINQTYHMLKANKKITERVLGYQGFSVRCQKTAKASVNINDDDNDDILITGLSKVEYYLLSTGRRYMKQSTLEHVQKHIGEFTVIQQSKINTNNKNLQSNSICNRTPIVGPDTVPHYNPYLDNYGCFTKMVTRNNCYAYDIVTNTFPQPGRGSGKQWKNFTCANVGKTSENDGLLNNIGKINEGGHYVALLIWPNNDFHWVRKDSNDYWSHKPGSTPIRNRDSRGNPIRNPSNANFYPYTIFCSYYIARPSKLKIK
;
A
#
# COMPACT_ATOMS: atom_id res chain seq x y z
N ASN A 1 5.07 4.98 -26.43
CA ASN A 1 4.67 3.80 -25.62
C ASN A 1 4.03 4.16 -24.26
N ASN A 2 3.34 5.31 -24.12
CA ASN A 2 2.68 5.70 -22.85
C ASN A 2 1.14 5.58 -22.87
N ASN A 3 0.54 5.14 -23.99
CA ASN A 3 -0.93 5.15 -24.15
C ASN A 3 -1.62 3.86 -23.67
N ASP A 4 -0.94 2.70 -23.72
CA ASP A 4 -1.54 1.42 -23.35
C ASP A 4 -1.74 1.27 -21.82
N THR A 5 -0.76 1.71 -21.03
CA THR A 5 -0.79 1.60 -19.56
C THR A 5 -1.91 2.43 -18.92
N ASN A 6 -2.09 3.67 -19.38
CA ASN A 6 -3.17 4.55 -18.92
C ASN A 6 -4.57 4.00 -19.22
N THR A 7 -4.69 3.08 -20.16
CA THR A 7 -5.97 2.53 -20.64
C THR A 7 -6.42 1.34 -19.79
N VAL A 8 -5.52 0.39 -19.55
CA VAL A 8 -5.74 -0.77 -18.67
C VAL A 8 -6.16 -0.34 -17.27
N ILE A 9 -5.51 0.70 -16.73
CA ILE A 9 -5.81 1.28 -15.40
C ILE A 9 -7.26 1.77 -15.31
N ASN A 10 -7.83 2.34 -16.38
CA ASN A 10 -9.22 2.82 -16.37
C ASN A 10 -10.22 1.66 -16.41
N ALA A 11 -9.97 0.65 -17.26
CA ALA A 11 -10.86 -0.51 -17.38
C ALA A 11 -10.93 -1.32 -16.08
N GLU A 12 -9.78 -1.53 -15.43
CA GLU A 12 -9.72 -2.18 -14.11
C GLU A 12 -10.45 -1.36 -13.04
N TYR A 13 -10.30 -0.03 -13.08
CA TYR A 13 -10.97 0.89 -12.16
C TYR A 13 -12.50 0.89 -12.32
N GLU A 14 -13.02 0.98 -13.55
CA GLU A 14 -14.46 0.88 -13.81
C GLU A 14 -15.03 -0.49 -13.39
N SER A 15 -14.30 -1.57 -13.67
CA SER A 15 -14.66 -2.93 -13.25
C SER A 15 -14.81 -3.06 -11.73
N ARG A 16 -13.88 -2.46 -10.96
CA ARG A 16 -13.95 -2.43 -9.49
C ARG A 16 -15.18 -1.64 -8.98
N LEU A 17 -15.49 -0.49 -9.57
CA LEU A 17 -16.67 0.29 -9.18
C LEU A 17 -17.98 -0.46 -9.50
N LEU A 18 -18.07 -1.09 -10.67
CA LEU A 18 -19.22 -1.92 -11.06
C LEU A 18 -19.37 -3.16 -10.15
N LYS A 19 -18.25 -3.80 -9.77
CA LYS A 19 -18.22 -4.89 -8.78
C LYS A 19 -18.86 -4.46 -7.46
N LEU A 20 -18.53 -3.28 -6.94
CA LEU A 20 -19.14 -2.76 -5.70
C LEU A 20 -20.63 -2.48 -5.86
N GLN A 21 -21.08 -1.93 -7.00
CA GLN A 21 -22.52 -1.74 -7.25
C GLN A 21 -23.27 -3.07 -7.13
N ASN A 22 -22.75 -4.13 -7.76
CA ASN A 22 -23.39 -5.44 -7.82
C ASN A 22 -23.18 -6.30 -6.55
N THR A 23 -22.23 -5.95 -5.68
CA THR A 23 -21.94 -6.73 -4.47
C THR A 23 -23.09 -6.65 -3.45
N LYS A 24 -23.68 -7.82 -3.14
CA LYS A 24 -24.54 -8.03 -1.98
C LYS A 24 -23.67 -8.05 -0.72
N CYS A 25 -24.13 -7.41 0.35
CA CYS A 25 -23.32 -7.11 1.52
C CYS A 25 -24.17 -7.24 2.79
N ILE A 26 -23.72 -8.04 3.76
CA ILE A 26 -24.38 -8.17 5.08
C ILE A 26 -23.71 -7.24 6.09
N GLN A 27 -22.37 -7.28 6.16
CA GLN A 27 -21.57 -6.40 7.02
C GLN A 27 -20.51 -5.69 6.17
N PRO A 28 -20.73 -4.40 5.83
CA PRO A 28 -19.74 -3.59 5.13
C PRO A 28 -18.72 -2.98 6.11
N TYR A 29 -17.45 -3.04 5.70
CA TYR A 29 -16.33 -2.39 6.38
C TYR A 29 -15.62 -1.45 5.42
N VAL A 30 -15.06 -0.38 5.98
CA VAL A 30 -14.16 0.53 5.29
C VAL A 30 -12.75 0.36 5.86
N ILE A 31 -11.76 0.36 4.98
CA ILE A 31 -10.33 0.37 5.31
C ILE A 31 -9.75 1.63 4.68
N LEU A 32 -9.11 2.49 5.46
CA LEU A 32 -8.39 3.68 4.96
C LEU A 32 -6.91 3.33 4.76
N HIS A 33 -6.46 3.27 3.52
CA HIS A 33 -5.07 2.97 3.18
C HIS A 33 -4.20 4.21 3.35
N LEU A 34 -3.47 4.26 4.46
CA LEU A 34 -2.75 5.43 4.96
C LEU A 34 -1.31 5.07 5.37
N TYR A 35 -1.19 4.00 6.16
CA TYR A 35 0.07 3.60 6.77
C TYR A 35 0.84 2.62 5.90
N SER A 36 2.16 2.83 5.86
CA SER A 36 3.12 1.95 5.19
C SER A 36 3.73 0.91 6.11
N GLY A 37 3.91 1.27 7.39
CA GLY A 37 4.49 0.42 8.43
C GLY A 37 3.43 -0.20 9.33
N ARG A 38 2.35 0.53 9.65
CA ARG A 38 1.28 0.09 10.59
C ARG A 38 0.01 -0.44 9.91
N THR A 39 -0.80 -1.15 10.69
CA THR A 39 -2.15 -1.55 10.29
C THR A 39 -3.02 -0.32 10.02
N ASN A 40 -3.74 -0.37 8.90
CA ASN A 40 -4.60 0.71 8.43
C ASN A 40 -5.85 0.89 9.32
N PRO A 41 -6.35 2.13 9.55
CA PRO A 41 -7.63 2.35 10.21
C PRO A 41 -8.76 1.65 9.47
N GLN A 42 -9.61 0.93 10.20
CA GLN A 42 -10.74 0.19 9.65
C GLN A 42 -11.96 0.27 10.57
N TRP A 43 -13.16 0.35 9.99
CA TRP A 43 -14.40 0.46 10.74
C TRP A 43 -15.59 -0.18 10.00
N ARG A 44 -16.63 -0.53 10.74
CA ARG A 44 -17.93 -0.94 10.17
C ARG A 44 -18.72 0.29 9.74
N ILE A 45 -19.42 0.16 8.62
CA ILE A 45 -20.49 1.07 8.20
C ILE A 45 -21.81 0.30 8.11
N ASN A 46 -22.95 0.98 8.19
CA ASN A 46 -24.25 0.34 8.04
C ASN A 46 -24.72 0.27 6.57
N LEU A 47 -25.78 -0.48 6.29
CA LEU A 47 -26.29 -0.66 4.93
C LEU A 47 -26.82 0.64 4.30
N ASN A 48 -27.27 1.63 5.09
CA ASN A 48 -27.66 2.94 4.57
C ASN A 48 -26.44 3.73 4.10
N GLN A 49 -25.36 3.76 4.89
CA GLN A 49 -24.08 4.36 4.49
C GLN A 49 -23.52 3.69 3.22
N LEU A 50 -23.60 2.35 3.11
CA LEU A 50 -23.22 1.64 1.88
C LEU A 50 -24.09 2.04 0.68
N ARG A 51 -25.42 2.20 0.84
CA ARG A 51 -26.30 2.72 -0.21
C ARG A 51 -25.93 4.14 -0.63
N THR A 52 -25.58 5.01 0.32
CA THR A 52 -25.09 6.38 0.02
C THR A 52 -23.77 6.35 -0.76
N ILE A 53 -22.82 5.48 -0.38
CA ILE A 53 -21.57 5.26 -1.12
C ILE A 53 -21.86 4.82 -2.55
N LYS A 54 -22.71 3.80 -2.74
CA LYS A 54 -23.11 3.32 -4.07
C LYS A 54 -23.79 4.42 -4.91
N SER A 55 -24.66 5.22 -4.30
CA SER A 55 -25.31 6.36 -4.95
C SER A 55 -24.31 7.43 -5.38
N PHE A 56 -23.38 7.83 -4.50
CA PHE A 56 -22.32 8.78 -4.84
C PHE A 56 -21.35 8.23 -5.90
N ILE A 57 -21.04 6.93 -5.88
CA ILE A 57 -20.27 6.30 -6.96
C ILE A 57 -21.02 6.40 -8.27
N ASN A 58 -22.33 6.11 -8.32
CA ASN A 58 -23.10 6.20 -9.57
C ASN A 58 -23.13 7.65 -10.10
N GLN A 59 -23.46 8.61 -9.25
CA GLN A 59 -23.43 10.05 -9.59
C GLN A 59 -22.05 10.48 -10.11
N THR A 60 -20.98 10.07 -9.44
CA THR A 60 -19.61 10.47 -9.80
C THR A 60 -19.11 9.70 -11.04
N TYR A 61 -19.53 8.46 -11.25
CA TYR A 61 -19.20 7.66 -12.44
C TYR A 61 -19.75 8.29 -13.73
N HIS A 62 -20.98 8.81 -13.70
CA HIS A 62 -21.51 9.60 -14.82
C HIS A 62 -20.68 10.88 -15.09
N MET A 63 -20.16 11.54 -14.06
CA MET A 63 -19.29 12.73 -14.21
C MET A 63 -17.84 12.38 -14.63
N LEU A 64 -17.30 11.22 -14.23
CA LEU A 64 -15.95 10.77 -14.59
C LEU A 64 -15.77 10.54 -16.09
N LYS A 65 -16.85 10.20 -16.81
CA LYS A 65 -16.81 10.12 -18.29
C LYS A 65 -16.50 11.48 -18.94
N ALA A 66 -16.78 12.58 -18.25
CA ALA A 66 -16.53 13.93 -18.76
C ALA A 66 -15.12 14.45 -18.44
N ASN A 67 -14.59 14.28 -17.22
CA ASN A 67 -13.32 14.89 -16.83
C ASN A 67 -12.55 14.12 -15.75
N LYS A 68 -11.20 14.09 -15.87
CA LYS A 68 -10.37 13.02 -15.29
C LYS A 68 -9.09 13.50 -14.59
N LYS A 69 -9.21 14.21 -13.46
CA LYS A 69 -8.11 14.25 -12.47
C LYS A 69 -8.43 13.30 -11.31
N ILE A 70 -7.59 12.27 -11.18
CA ILE A 70 -7.63 11.28 -10.09
C ILE A 70 -6.88 11.88 -8.90
N THR A 71 -7.33 11.64 -7.66
CA THR A 71 -6.59 12.00 -6.43
C THR A 71 -5.16 11.48 -6.49
N GLU A 72 -4.18 12.35 -6.28
CA GLU A 72 -2.77 11.98 -6.34
C GLU A 72 -2.43 11.05 -5.16
N ARG A 73 -2.13 9.78 -5.45
CA ARG A 73 -1.79 8.75 -4.44
C ARG A 73 -0.41 8.99 -3.83
N VAL A 74 -0.31 9.94 -2.92
CA VAL A 74 0.91 10.22 -2.14
C VAL A 74 1.24 9.06 -1.20
N LEU A 75 2.52 8.89 -0.84
CA LEU A 75 2.82 8.09 0.36
C LEU A 75 2.05 8.70 1.54
N GLY A 76 1.51 7.90 2.46
CA GLY A 76 0.65 8.41 3.54
C GLY A 76 -0.84 8.57 3.20
N TYR A 77 -1.25 8.53 1.93
CA TYR A 77 -2.66 8.39 1.55
C TYR A 77 -2.84 7.70 0.19
N GLN A 78 -3.49 6.53 0.20
CA GLN A 78 -3.69 5.67 -0.96
C GLN A 78 -5.17 5.41 -1.28
N GLY A 79 -6.09 6.08 -0.57
CA GLY A 79 -7.54 5.92 -0.71
C GLY A 79 -8.16 4.90 0.23
N PHE A 80 -9.31 4.33 -0.13
CA PHE A 80 -10.14 3.51 0.76
C PHE A 80 -10.53 2.18 0.10
N SER A 81 -10.58 1.07 0.84
CA SER A 81 -11.31 -0.12 0.38
C SER A 81 -12.64 -0.26 1.09
N VAL A 82 -13.67 -0.70 0.36
CA VAL A 82 -14.90 -1.26 0.95
C VAL A 82 -14.84 -2.78 0.86
N ARG A 83 -14.88 -3.45 2.01
CA ARG A 83 -15.00 -4.91 2.13
C ARG A 83 -16.44 -5.27 2.46
N CYS A 84 -16.97 -6.29 1.81
CA CYS A 84 -18.34 -6.77 2.03
C CYS A 84 -18.36 -8.23 2.46
N GLN A 85 -18.71 -8.48 3.72
CA GLN A 85 -18.89 -9.84 4.22
C GLN A 85 -20.23 -10.41 3.74
N LYS A 86 -20.16 -11.62 3.15
CA LYS A 86 -21.30 -12.37 2.62
C LYS A 86 -22.00 -13.25 3.66
N THR A 87 -21.42 -13.41 4.85
CA THR A 87 -21.99 -14.18 5.96
C THR A 87 -21.95 -13.38 7.27
N ALA A 88 -22.77 -13.76 8.25
CA ALA A 88 -22.83 -13.09 9.56
C ALA A 88 -21.81 -13.63 10.59
N LYS A 89 -20.90 -14.55 10.21
CA LYS A 89 -19.93 -15.15 11.14
C LYS A 89 -18.90 -14.11 11.57
N ALA A 90 -18.79 -13.89 12.89
CA ALA A 90 -17.96 -12.84 13.47
C ALA A 90 -16.44 -13.13 13.44
N SER A 91 -16.04 -14.38 13.25
CA SER A 91 -14.65 -14.83 13.21
C SER A 91 -14.05 -14.71 11.80
N VAL A 92 -13.40 -13.59 11.52
CA VAL A 92 -12.67 -13.37 10.27
C VAL A 92 -11.38 -14.18 10.28
N ASN A 93 -11.36 -15.30 9.55
CA ASN A 93 -10.10 -15.81 9.02
C ASN A 93 -9.63 -14.86 7.92
N ILE A 94 -8.46 -14.24 8.13
CA ILE A 94 -7.81 -13.33 7.15
C ILE A 94 -7.43 -14.07 5.84
N ASN A 95 -7.56 -15.40 5.86
CA ASN A 95 -7.28 -16.35 4.78
C ASN A 95 -8.47 -16.62 3.84
N ASP A 96 -9.63 -16.00 4.04
CA ASP A 96 -10.81 -16.23 3.22
C ASP A 96 -10.75 -15.41 1.91
N ASP A 97 -10.30 -16.05 0.82
CA ASP A 97 -10.15 -15.51 -0.54
C ASP A 97 -11.47 -14.93 -1.12
N ASP A 98 -12.62 -15.18 -0.46
CA ASP A 98 -13.94 -14.75 -0.91
C ASP A 98 -14.35 -13.32 -0.43
N ASN A 99 -13.46 -12.63 0.31
CA ASN A 99 -13.65 -11.25 0.81
C ASN A 99 -12.85 -10.23 0.00
N ASP A 100 -13.33 -9.91 -1.20
CA ASP A 100 -12.74 -8.87 -2.06
C ASP A 100 -12.74 -7.46 -1.41
N ASP A 101 -11.56 -6.90 -1.19
CA ASP A 101 -11.37 -5.48 -0.86
C ASP A 101 -11.54 -4.62 -2.12
N ILE A 102 -12.66 -3.91 -2.23
CA ILE A 102 -12.90 -3.06 -3.40
C ILE A 102 -12.30 -1.67 -3.16
N LEU A 103 -11.12 -1.46 -3.73
CA LEU A 103 -10.36 -0.21 -3.64
C LEU A 103 -11.02 0.93 -4.44
N ILE A 104 -11.41 1.98 -3.72
CA ILE A 104 -11.96 3.27 -4.16
C ILE A 104 -10.85 4.32 -4.02
N THR A 105 -10.48 4.95 -5.13
CA THR A 105 -9.49 6.06 -5.18
C THR A 105 -9.85 7.03 -6.29
N GLY A 106 -9.76 8.34 -6.09
CA GLY A 106 -10.04 9.31 -7.16
C GLY A 106 -11.52 9.65 -7.34
N LEU A 107 -12.31 9.49 -6.29
CA LEU A 107 -13.70 9.89 -6.19
C LEU A 107 -13.85 10.82 -4.99
N SER A 108 -13.34 12.06 -5.05
CA SER A 108 -13.23 12.92 -3.87
C SER A 108 -14.54 13.04 -3.06
N LYS A 109 -15.71 13.11 -3.72
CA LYS A 109 -17.04 13.08 -3.05
C LYS A 109 -17.29 11.80 -2.25
N VAL A 110 -16.93 10.64 -2.80
CA VAL A 110 -17.07 9.32 -2.15
C VAL A 110 -16.04 9.16 -1.05
N GLU A 111 -14.80 9.60 -1.28
CA GLU A 111 -13.68 9.51 -0.33
C GLU A 111 -13.89 10.42 0.88
N TYR A 112 -14.42 11.64 0.69
CA TYR A 112 -14.85 12.50 1.80
C TYR A 112 -15.99 11.88 2.61
N TYR A 113 -16.95 11.22 1.96
CA TYR A 113 -18.04 10.53 2.66
C TYR A 113 -17.54 9.31 3.43
N LEU A 114 -16.65 8.51 2.84
CA LEU A 114 -15.99 7.40 3.53
C LEU A 114 -15.25 7.91 4.76
N LEU A 115 -14.43 8.96 4.63
CA LEU A 115 -13.72 9.58 5.76
C LEU A 115 -14.68 10.08 6.84
N SER A 116 -15.82 10.68 6.47
CA SER A 116 -16.78 11.21 7.45
C SER A 116 -17.40 10.10 8.32
N THR A 117 -17.65 8.91 7.75
CA THR A 117 -18.09 7.73 8.53
C THR A 117 -17.04 7.21 9.51
N GLY A 118 -15.75 7.49 9.23
CA GLY A 118 -14.61 6.98 10.00
C GLY A 118 -14.07 7.90 11.09
N ARG A 119 -14.58 9.13 11.23
CA ARG A 119 -13.96 10.20 12.05
C ARG A 119 -13.49 9.77 13.44
N ARG A 120 -14.31 9.01 14.17
CA ARG A 120 -14.01 8.55 15.55
C ARG A 120 -12.90 7.49 15.67
N TYR A 121 -12.42 6.93 14.56
CA TYR A 121 -11.45 5.82 14.54
C TYR A 121 -10.00 6.27 14.29
N MET A 122 -9.74 7.58 14.19
CA MET A 122 -8.41 8.12 13.93
C MET A 122 -8.23 9.50 14.60
N LYS A 123 -6.98 9.97 14.69
CA LYS A 123 -6.67 11.27 15.30
C LYS A 123 -7.11 12.42 14.40
N GLN A 124 -7.39 13.58 14.99
CA GLN A 124 -7.75 14.79 14.25
C GLN A 124 -6.68 15.18 13.20
N SER A 125 -5.39 15.12 13.56
CA SER A 125 -4.28 15.34 12.61
C SER A 125 -4.21 14.32 11.47
N THR A 126 -4.72 13.10 11.68
CA THR A 126 -4.87 12.09 10.61
C THR A 126 -6.02 12.47 9.69
N LEU A 127 -7.16 12.94 10.21
CA LEU A 127 -8.28 13.42 9.42
C LEU A 127 -7.87 14.57 8.51
N GLU A 128 -7.24 15.60 9.08
CA GLU A 128 -6.75 16.77 8.34
C GLU A 128 -5.75 16.38 7.25
N HIS A 129 -4.82 15.47 7.56
CA HIS A 129 -3.89 14.93 6.57
C HIS A 129 -4.62 14.25 5.41
N VAL A 130 -5.63 13.40 5.68
CA VAL A 130 -6.38 12.73 4.60
C VAL A 130 -7.22 13.71 3.80
N GLN A 131 -7.93 14.63 4.47
CA GLN A 131 -8.75 15.66 3.81
C GLN A 131 -7.92 16.48 2.82
N LYS A 132 -6.67 16.83 3.17
CA LYS A 132 -5.74 17.55 2.30
C LYS A 132 -5.39 16.79 1.00
N HIS A 133 -5.35 15.45 1.02
CA HIS A 133 -4.97 14.64 -0.15
C HIS A 133 -6.15 14.07 -0.95
N ILE A 134 -7.36 14.04 -0.36
CA ILE A 134 -8.61 13.90 -1.13
C ILE A 134 -8.78 15.12 -2.07
N GLY A 135 -8.27 16.28 -1.65
CA GLY A 135 -8.21 17.52 -2.41
C GLY A 135 -9.57 18.19 -2.59
N GLU A 136 -9.55 19.39 -3.18
CA GLU A 136 -10.78 20.05 -3.64
C GLU A 136 -11.20 19.57 -5.03
N PHE A 137 -12.49 19.70 -5.33
CA PHE A 137 -13.10 19.16 -6.55
C PHE A 137 -12.68 19.96 -7.80
N THR A 138 -11.75 19.44 -8.61
CA THR A 138 -11.39 20.04 -9.91
C THR A 138 -10.91 19.03 -10.97
N VAL A 139 -10.92 19.49 -12.22
CA VAL A 139 -11.08 18.73 -13.48
C VAL A 139 -9.74 18.61 -14.26
N ILE A 140 -9.56 17.57 -15.12
CA ILE A 140 -8.94 17.59 -16.50
C ILE A 140 -8.29 16.25 -16.99
N GLN A 141 -8.72 15.80 -18.21
CA GLN A 141 -8.10 14.97 -19.29
C GLN A 141 -7.90 13.42 -19.30
N GLN A 142 -8.26 12.82 -20.45
CA GLN A 142 -8.47 11.38 -20.76
C GLN A 142 -7.28 10.65 -21.45
N SER A 143 -7.29 9.30 -21.51
CA SER A 143 -7.37 8.56 -22.80
C SER A 143 -8.09 7.19 -22.77
N LYS A 144 -8.30 6.58 -23.96
CA LYS A 144 -8.92 5.26 -24.31
C LYS A 144 -7.85 4.34 -24.98
N ILE A 145 -8.05 3.05 -25.39
CA ILE A 145 -9.21 2.19 -25.74
C ILE A 145 -8.88 0.66 -25.48
N ASN A 146 -9.88 -0.18 -25.11
CA ASN A 146 -9.89 -1.67 -25.18
C ASN A 146 -9.00 -2.54 -24.26
N THR A 147 -9.41 -3.81 -24.08
CA THR A 147 -8.77 -4.84 -23.23
C THR A 147 -8.66 -6.20 -23.94
N ASN A 148 -7.48 -6.84 -23.85
CA ASN A 148 -7.30 -8.28 -24.05
C ASN A 148 -6.61 -8.85 -22.81
N ASN A 149 -7.26 -9.80 -22.12
CA ASN A 149 -6.73 -10.42 -20.90
C ASN A 149 -5.85 -11.63 -21.23
N LYS A 150 -4.73 -11.78 -20.50
CA LYS A 150 -4.03 -13.07 -20.35
C LYS A 150 -3.89 -13.40 -18.86
N ASN A 151 -4.42 -14.56 -18.47
CA ASN A 151 -4.38 -15.05 -17.10
C ASN A 151 -2.96 -15.47 -16.69
N LEU A 152 -2.59 -15.18 -15.44
CA LEU A 152 -1.41 -15.75 -14.78
C LEU A 152 -1.84 -16.83 -13.78
N GLN A 153 -1.17 -17.97 -13.82
CA GLN A 153 -1.57 -19.19 -13.10
C GLN A 153 -1.33 -19.16 -11.57
N SER A 154 -2.10 -20.02 -10.90
CA SER A 154 -1.84 -20.79 -9.67
C SER A 154 -1.44 -20.05 -8.37
N ASN A 155 -2.09 -20.44 -7.27
CA ASN A 155 -2.02 -19.78 -5.95
C ASN A 155 -1.17 -20.53 -4.90
N SER A 156 -0.46 -21.62 -5.26
CA SER A 156 0.17 -22.52 -4.27
C SER A 156 1.42 -21.95 -3.56
N ILE A 157 2.25 -21.17 -4.25
CA ILE A 157 3.56 -20.72 -3.73
C ILE A 157 3.39 -19.65 -2.63
N CYS A 158 2.50 -18.67 -2.83
CA CYS A 158 2.38 -17.49 -1.94
C CYS A 158 1.85 -17.79 -0.53
N ASN A 159 1.41 -19.02 -0.27
CA ASN A 159 1.00 -19.51 1.05
C ASN A 159 2.14 -20.19 1.82
N ARG A 160 3.28 -20.47 1.17
CA ARG A 160 4.48 -21.08 1.80
C ARG A 160 5.43 -19.99 2.29
N THR A 161 5.11 -19.36 3.41
CA THR A 161 5.88 -18.26 4.00
C THR A 161 6.79 -18.71 5.15
N PRO A 162 7.95 -18.05 5.38
CA PRO A 162 8.46 -16.90 4.64
C PRO A 162 9.04 -17.27 3.27
N ILE A 163 8.71 -16.50 2.23
CA ILE A 163 9.44 -16.53 0.96
C ILE A 163 10.55 -15.49 1.07
N VAL A 164 11.79 -15.97 1.19
CA VAL A 164 12.98 -15.14 1.35
C VAL A 164 13.52 -14.76 -0.03
N GLY A 165 13.70 -13.47 -0.28
CA GLY A 165 14.35 -12.95 -1.49
C GLY A 165 15.86 -13.25 -1.54
N PRO A 166 16.55 -12.87 -2.63
CA PRO A 166 17.98 -13.11 -2.76
C PRO A 166 18.82 -12.17 -1.87
N ASP A 167 20.02 -12.62 -1.48
CA ASP A 167 21.07 -11.77 -0.91
C ASP A 167 21.86 -10.99 -2.00
N THR A 168 21.29 -10.81 -3.19
CA THR A 168 21.83 -9.98 -4.28
C THR A 168 20.86 -8.85 -4.59
N VAL A 169 21.36 -7.73 -5.12
CA VAL A 169 20.54 -6.55 -5.43
C VAL A 169 19.40 -6.92 -6.38
N PRO A 170 18.12 -6.86 -5.96
CA PRO A 170 17.02 -7.32 -6.80
C PRO A 170 16.77 -6.36 -7.97
N HIS A 171 16.25 -6.90 -9.07
CA HIS A 171 15.69 -6.07 -10.15
C HIS A 171 14.21 -5.80 -9.89
N TYR A 172 13.79 -4.54 -9.88
CA TYR A 172 12.38 -4.15 -9.73
C TYR A 172 11.48 -4.78 -10.82
N ASN A 173 10.62 -5.72 -10.42
CA ASN A 173 9.56 -6.24 -11.27
C ASN A 173 8.26 -6.41 -10.45
N PRO A 174 7.29 -5.48 -10.52
CA PRO A 174 6.10 -5.54 -9.67
C PRO A 174 5.20 -6.76 -9.89
N TYR A 175 5.39 -7.50 -11.00
CA TYR A 175 4.66 -8.73 -11.31
C TYR A 175 5.39 -10.01 -10.89
N LEU A 176 6.72 -9.99 -10.77
CA LEU A 176 7.55 -11.17 -10.48
C LEU A 176 8.37 -11.07 -9.18
N ASP A 177 8.49 -9.90 -8.55
CA ASP A 177 9.13 -9.72 -7.24
C ASP A 177 8.55 -10.75 -6.24
N ASN A 178 9.43 -11.60 -5.70
CA ASN A 178 9.11 -12.77 -4.89
C ASN A 178 7.95 -13.62 -5.47
N TYR A 179 8.13 -14.08 -6.72
CA TYR A 179 7.19 -14.91 -7.49
C TYR A 179 5.81 -14.25 -7.69
N GLY A 180 5.77 -12.91 -7.69
CA GLY A 180 4.53 -12.13 -7.80
C GLY A 180 3.70 -12.10 -6.52
N CYS A 181 4.19 -12.65 -5.41
CA CYS A 181 3.42 -12.78 -4.18
C CYS A 181 3.14 -11.45 -3.49
N PHE A 182 3.89 -10.37 -3.76
CA PHE A 182 3.51 -9.03 -3.28
C PHE A 182 2.28 -8.43 -4.00
N THR A 183 1.99 -8.91 -5.21
CA THR A 183 0.78 -8.52 -5.96
C THR A 183 -0.40 -9.41 -5.60
N LYS A 184 -0.18 -10.71 -5.34
CA LYS A 184 -1.21 -11.65 -4.85
C LYS A 184 -1.57 -11.41 -3.37
N MET A 185 -0.59 -11.31 -2.47
CA MET A 185 -0.76 -11.11 -1.02
C MET A 185 -0.56 -9.64 -0.61
N VAL A 186 -1.14 -8.73 -1.40
CA VAL A 186 -0.85 -7.28 -1.34
C VAL A 186 -1.20 -6.66 0.01
N THR A 187 -2.26 -7.11 0.67
CA THR A 187 -2.73 -6.54 1.95
C THR A 187 -1.95 -7.05 3.16
N ARG A 188 -1.27 -8.21 3.05
CA ARG A 188 -0.60 -8.93 4.15
C ARG A 188 0.90 -8.66 4.27
N ASN A 189 1.48 -7.90 3.36
CA ASN A 189 2.90 -7.54 3.36
C ASN A 189 3.02 -6.02 3.22
N ASN A 190 4.00 -5.42 3.90
CA ASN A 190 4.17 -3.97 4.01
C ASN A 190 5.57 -3.53 3.56
N CYS A 191 5.96 -2.28 3.83
CA CYS A 191 7.27 -1.77 3.42
C CYS A 191 8.45 -2.54 4.04
N TYR A 192 8.32 -3.02 5.28
CA TYR A 192 9.37 -3.78 5.97
C TYR A 192 9.56 -5.18 5.37
N ALA A 193 8.48 -5.75 4.84
CA ALA A 193 8.46 -7.06 4.21
C ALA A 193 9.02 -7.09 2.77
N TYR A 194 9.51 -5.96 2.21
CA TYR A 194 9.63 -5.86 0.75
C TYR A 194 10.62 -6.86 0.10
N ASP A 195 11.53 -7.46 0.89
CA ASP A 195 12.38 -8.55 0.41
C ASP A 195 12.02 -9.94 0.97
N ILE A 196 11.06 -10.03 1.91
CA ILE A 196 10.63 -11.30 2.52
C ILE A 196 9.11 -11.34 2.64
N VAL A 197 8.45 -12.17 1.82
CA VAL A 197 7.00 -12.36 1.89
C VAL A 197 6.69 -13.19 3.14
N THR A 198 6.10 -12.54 4.14
CA THR A 198 5.75 -13.14 5.44
C THR A 198 4.25 -13.37 5.61
N ASN A 199 3.43 -12.58 4.91
CA ASN A 199 1.97 -12.54 5.08
C ASN A 199 1.49 -12.16 6.49
N THR A 200 2.33 -11.54 7.34
CA THR A 200 2.03 -11.18 8.75
C THR A 200 1.91 -9.67 9.00
N PHE A 201 2.03 -8.84 7.96
CA PHE A 201 2.17 -7.38 8.03
C PHE A 201 3.27 -6.97 9.06
N PRO A 202 4.53 -7.30 8.76
CA PRO A 202 5.58 -7.43 9.76
C PRO A 202 6.04 -6.10 10.37
N GLN A 203 6.66 -6.15 11.54
CA GLN A 203 7.09 -4.96 12.28
C GLN A 203 8.56 -5.04 12.70
N PRO A 204 9.34 -3.94 12.58
CA PRO A 204 10.71 -3.87 13.08
C PRO A 204 10.81 -4.23 14.56
N GLY A 205 11.58 -5.27 14.84
CA GLY A 205 11.81 -5.86 16.15
C GLY A 205 10.85 -6.99 16.52
N ARG A 206 9.83 -7.32 15.72
CA ARG A 206 8.88 -8.39 16.10
C ARG A 206 9.53 -9.77 15.97
N GLY A 207 10.38 -10.00 14.97
CA GLY A 207 11.06 -11.29 14.82
C GLY A 207 12.14 -11.54 15.87
N SER A 208 12.77 -10.48 16.40
CA SER A 208 13.70 -10.51 17.53
C SER A 208 13.05 -10.33 18.91
N GLY A 209 11.73 -10.14 19.00
CA GLY A 209 10.99 -9.96 20.25
C GLY A 209 11.19 -8.60 20.94
N LYS A 210 11.77 -7.62 20.25
CA LYS A 210 12.09 -6.27 20.75
C LYS A 210 11.48 -5.20 19.84
N GLN A 211 10.15 -5.16 19.73
CA GLN A 211 9.45 -4.18 18.88
C GLN A 211 9.62 -2.72 19.39
N TRP A 212 9.57 -1.76 18.49
CA TRP A 212 9.74 -0.32 18.77
C TRP A 212 8.71 0.24 19.76
N LYS A 213 9.10 1.27 20.52
CA LYS A 213 8.22 2.02 21.44
C LYS A 213 7.52 3.23 20.80
N ASN A 214 8.20 3.90 19.86
CA ASN A 214 7.67 5.01 19.09
C ASN A 214 8.35 5.11 17.70
N PHE A 215 7.77 5.91 16.81
CA PHE A 215 8.27 6.13 15.45
C PHE A 215 9.35 7.23 15.43
N THR A 216 10.58 6.82 15.77
CA THR A 216 11.79 7.64 15.67
C THR A 216 12.89 6.85 14.97
N CYS A 217 13.84 7.54 14.34
CA CYS A 217 14.98 6.88 13.69
C CYS A 217 15.75 5.96 14.64
N ALA A 218 16.01 6.40 15.87
CA ALA A 218 16.70 5.61 16.87
C ALA A 218 15.93 4.33 17.24
N ASN A 219 14.63 4.43 17.55
CA ASN A 219 13.87 3.24 17.95
C ASN A 219 13.61 2.30 16.78
N VAL A 220 13.08 2.78 15.65
CA VAL A 220 12.77 1.91 14.51
C VAL A 220 14.05 1.33 13.89
N GLY A 221 15.10 2.15 13.76
CA GLY A 221 16.42 1.71 13.32
C GLY A 221 17.00 0.62 14.24
N LYS A 222 16.98 0.83 15.57
CA LYS A 222 17.54 -0.14 16.50
C LYS A 222 16.76 -1.46 16.53
N THR A 223 15.44 -1.42 16.38
CA THR A 223 14.64 -2.66 16.35
C THR A 223 14.77 -3.39 15.02
N SER A 224 15.01 -2.67 13.92
CA SER A 224 15.46 -3.24 12.65
C SER A 224 16.85 -3.89 12.73
N GLU A 225 17.82 -3.27 13.42
CA GLU A 225 19.14 -3.87 13.68
C GLU A 225 19.01 -5.17 14.49
N ASN A 226 18.12 -5.22 15.49
CA ASN A 226 17.87 -6.44 16.27
C ASN A 226 17.30 -7.59 15.41
N ASP A 227 16.53 -7.27 14.36
CA ASP A 227 16.05 -8.23 13.36
C ASP A 227 17.12 -8.57 12.30
N GLY A 228 18.30 -7.93 12.32
CA GLY A 228 19.47 -8.29 11.49
C GLY A 228 19.86 -7.28 10.40
N LEU A 229 19.19 -6.12 10.30
CA LEU A 229 19.61 -5.07 9.35
C LEU A 229 20.93 -4.43 9.77
N LEU A 230 21.88 -4.32 8.84
CA LEU A 230 23.20 -3.78 9.15
C LEU A 230 23.24 -2.27 8.88
N ASN A 231 23.43 -1.47 9.93
CA ASN A 231 23.64 -0.04 9.83
C ASN A 231 25.09 0.25 9.37
N ASN A 232 25.37 0.00 8.09
CA ASN A 232 26.69 0.12 7.49
C ASN A 232 26.60 0.90 6.17
N ILE A 233 27.05 2.16 6.22
CA ILE A 233 27.03 3.12 5.10
C ILE A 233 28.19 2.86 4.10
N GLY A 234 29.12 1.94 4.43
CA GLY A 234 30.41 1.82 3.74
C GLY A 234 30.52 0.74 2.66
N LYS A 235 30.17 -0.53 2.96
CA LYS A 235 30.56 -1.68 2.11
C LYS A 235 29.59 -2.86 2.13
N ILE A 236 29.03 -3.20 0.96
CA ILE A 236 28.35 -4.49 0.70
C ILE A 236 29.42 -5.54 0.30
N ASN A 237 30.29 -5.91 1.25
CA ASN A 237 31.39 -6.85 0.98
C ASN A 237 30.98 -8.34 1.02
N GLU A 238 29.86 -8.66 1.65
CA GLU A 238 29.43 -10.05 1.92
C GLU A 238 27.97 -10.27 1.45
N GLY A 239 27.61 -9.61 0.35
CA GLY A 239 26.25 -9.61 -0.21
C GLY A 239 25.25 -8.75 0.57
N GLY A 240 24.02 -8.76 0.06
CA GLY A 240 22.92 -7.90 0.44
C GLY A 240 22.74 -6.69 -0.50
N HIS A 241 21.80 -5.82 -0.14
CA HIS A 241 21.48 -4.61 -0.87
C HIS A 241 21.05 -3.49 0.08
N TYR A 242 21.13 -2.25 -0.40
CA TYR A 242 20.72 -1.11 0.43
C TYR A 242 19.19 -1.03 0.57
N VAL A 243 18.77 -0.74 1.79
CA VAL A 243 17.43 -0.25 2.12
C VAL A 243 17.57 1.07 2.89
N ALA A 244 16.56 1.93 2.85
CA ALA A 244 16.55 3.20 3.59
C ALA A 244 15.31 3.33 4.46
N LEU A 245 15.50 3.85 5.68
CA LEU A 245 14.44 4.13 6.64
C LEU A 245 14.01 5.60 6.55
N LEU A 246 12.69 5.81 6.46
CA LEU A 246 12.05 7.09 6.63
C LEU A 246 10.98 7.03 7.73
N ILE A 247 10.74 8.16 8.39
CA ILE A 247 9.77 8.29 9.48
C ILE A 247 8.74 9.37 9.13
N TRP A 248 7.46 9.05 9.33
CA TRP A 248 6.39 10.03 9.48
C TRP A 248 6.28 10.33 10.99
N PRO A 249 6.73 11.53 11.45
CA PRO A 249 6.84 11.84 12.87
C PRO A 249 5.58 11.48 13.66
N ASN A 250 5.76 10.70 14.74
CA ASN A 250 4.71 10.25 15.67
C ASN A 250 3.59 9.39 15.06
N ASN A 251 3.68 9.01 13.79
CA ASN A 251 2.59 8.35 13.06
C ASN A 251 3.00 6.99 12.50
N ASP A 252 4.11 6.89 11.76
CA ASP A 252 4.50 5.65 11.06
C ASP A 252 5.98 5.63 10.62
N PHE A 253 6.44 4.50 10.10
CA PHE A 253 7.73 4.32 9.43
C PHE A 253 7.54 3.81 8.00
N HIS A 254 8.56 4.01 7.16
CA HIS A 254 8.59 3.52 5.80
C HIS A 254 9.99 3.02 5.40
N TRP A 255 10.04 1.95 4.62
CA TRP A 255 11.26 1.37 4.07
C TRP A 255 11.21 1.38 2.55
N VAL A 256 12.33 1.74 1.92
CA VAL A 256 12.55 1.66 0.48
C VAL A 256 13.80 0.83 0.18
N ARG A 257 13.82 0.15 -0.97
CA ARG A 257 14.90 -0.75 -1.41
C ARG A 257 15.62 -0.19 -2.63
N LYS A 258 16.94 -0.36 -2.67
CA LYS A 258 17.79 -0.11 -3.85
C LYS A 258 17.66 -1.27 -4.83
N ASP A 259 17.34 -0.97 -6.08
CA ASP A 259 17.24 -1.94 -7.16
C ASP A 259 18.51 -1.96 -8.03
N SER A 260 18.70 -3.04 -8.79
CA SER A 260 19.89 -3.28 -9.62
C SER A 260 20.06 -2.32 -10.82
N ASN A 261 19.07 -1.49 -11.10
CA ASN A 261 19.10 -0.44 -12.14
C ASN A 261 19.49 0.95 -11.58
N ASP A 262 20.03 0.98 -10.36
CA ASP A 262 20.39 2.16 -9.59
C ASP A 262 19.25 3.09 -9.11
N TYR A 263 17.98 2.75 -9.38
CA TYR A 263 16.83 3.41 -8.75
C TYR A 263 16.41 2.69 -7.46
N TRP A 264 15.32 3.17 -6.87
CA TRP A 264 14.73 2.60 -5.67
C TRP A 264 13.24 2.34 -5.86
N SER A 265 12.73 1.33 -5.16
CA SER A 265 11.33 0.94 -5.13
C SER A 265 10.87 0.61 -3.71
N HIS A 266 9.56 0.55 -3.54
CA HIS A 266 8.95 0.40 -2.23
C HIS A 266 7.54 -0.18 -2.29
N LYS A 267 7.11 -0.76 -1.17
CA LYS A 267 5.76 -1.26 -0.97
C LYS A 267 5.00 -0.37 0.05
N PRO A 268 4.12 0.54 -0.38
CA PRO A 268 3.33 1.41 0.51
C PRO A 268 2.27 0.61 1.32
N GLY A 269 2.70 -0.09 2.36
CA GLY A 269 1.79 -0.85 3.23
C GLY A 269 0.99 -1.88 2.44
N SER A 270 -0.34 -1.84 2.56
CA SER A 270 -1.27 -2.76 1.90
C SER A 270 -1.48 -2.53 0.39
N THR A 271 -0.73 -1.66 -0.28
CA THR A 271 -0.85 -1.40 -1.73
C THR A 271 0.19 -2.15 -2.57
N PRO A 272 0.02 -2.20 -3.91
CA PRO A 272 1.06 -2.70 -4.83
C PRO A 272 2.39 -1.94 -4.69
N ILE A 273 3.46 -2.60 -5.09
CA ILE A 273 4.82 -2.05 -5.14
C ILE A 273 4.88 -0.92 -6.20
N ARG A 274 5.72 0.09 -5.97
CA ARG A 274 6.02 1.14 -6.96
C ARG A 274 7.47 1.62 -6.86
N ASN A 275 8.02 2.16 -7.96
CA ASN A 275 9.35 2.77 -8.04
C ASN A 275 9.31 4.31 -8.16
N ARG A 276 8.24 4.94 -7.66
CA ARG A 276 7.99 6.38 -7.74
C ARG A 276 7.67 7.01 -6.39
N ASP A 277 8.13 8.24 -6.21
CA ASP A 277 7.89 9.06 -5.03
C ASP A 277 6.44 9.61 -4.98
N SER A 278 6.09 10.37 -3.93
CA SER A 278 4.76 10.98 -3.76
C SER A 278 4.41 12.02 -4.83
N ARG A 279 5.36 12.50 -5.64
CA ARG A 279 5.15 13.38 -6.80
C ARG A 279 5.17 12.62 -8.13
N GLY A 280 5.29 11.29 -8.10
CA GLY A 280 5.39 10.46 -9.30
C GLY A 280 6.77 10.41 -9.95
N ASN A 281 7.81 10.98 -9.32
CA ASN A 281 9.17 10.97 -9.87
C ASN A 281 9.87 9.62 -9.60
N PRO A 282 10.75 9.12 -10.49
CA PRO A 282 11.61 7.98 -10.19
C PRO A 282 12.50 8.26 -8.98
N ILE A 283 12.56 7.32 -8.02
CA ILE A 283 13.35 7.50 -6.81
C ILE A 283 14.83 7.19 -7.12
N ARG A 284 15.66 8.23 -7.24
CA ARG A 284 17.12 8.10 -7.45
C ARG A 284 17.90 8.02 -6.13
N ASN A 285 17.51 8.86 -5.18
CA ASN A 285 18.12 8.97 -3.85
C ASN A 285 16.99 9.17 -2.81
N PRO A 286 16.79 8.25 -1.85
CA PRO A 286 15.75 8.36 -0.85
C PRO A 286 15.84 9.57 0.07
N SER A 287 17.04 10.10 0.35
CA SER A 287 17.19 11.30 1.19
C SER A 287 16.65 12.57 0.53
N ASN A 288 16.50 12.56 -0.80
CA ASN A 288 16.14 13.73 -1.60
C ASN A 288 14.79 13.57 -2.34
N ALA A 289 14.18 12.39 -2.31
CA ALA A 289 12.90 12.10 -2.97
C ALA A 289 11.71 12.53 -2.10
N ASN A 290 10.57 12.87 -2.72
CA ASN A 290 9.40 13.29 -1.96
C ASN A 290 8.65 12.09 -1.39
N PHE A 291 8.84 11.80 -0.11
CA PHE A 291 8.09 10.79 0.64
C PHE A 291 7.07 11.38 1.63
N TYR A 292 6.70 12.67 1.51
CA TYR A 292 5.72 13.30 2.40
C TYR A 292 4.48 12.40 2.54
N PRO A 293 4.00 12.13 3.79
CA PRO A 293 4.37 12.74 5.07
C PRO A 293 5.56 12.13 5.83
N TYR A 294 6.32 11.21 5.23
CA TYR A 294 7.51 10.60 5.82
C TYR A 294 8.71 11.53 5.63
N THR A 295 8.70 12.64 6.38
CA THR A 295 9.58 13.80 6.20
C THR A 295 10.97 13.66 6.81
N ILE A 296 11.22 12.63 7.64
CA ILE A 296 12.53 12.39 8.25
C ILE A 296 13.18 11.20 7.56
N PHE A 297 14.22 11.44 6.77
CA PHE A 297 15.17 10.40 6.36
C PHE A 297 16.08 10.05 7.54
N CYS A 298 16.31 8.76 7.80
CA CYS A 298 17.09 8.30 8.96
C CYS A 298 18.50 7.86 8.56
N SER A 299 18.62 6.76 7.84
CA SER A 299 19.90 6.19 7.39
C SER A 299 19.67 5.15 6.28
N TYR A 300 20.77 4.77 5.64
CA TYR A 300 20.88 3.56 4.83
C TYR A 300 21.26 2.36 5.71
N TYR A 301 20.71 1.20 5.39
CA TYR A 301 21.02 -0.09 6.00
C TYR A 301 21.26 -1.11 4.89
N ILE A 302 21.99 -2.19 5.19
CA ILE A 302 22.15 -3.34 4.29
C ILE A 302 21.18 -4.44 4.74
N ALA A 303 20.32 -4.86 3.82
CA ALA A 303 19.47 -6.04 3.95
C ALA A 303 20.18 -7.25 3.34
N ARG A 304 20.23 -8.36 4.09
CA ARG A 304 20.55 -9.70 3.58
C ARG A 304 19.37 -10.60 3.92
N PRO A 305 18.37 -10.76 3.02
CA PRO A 305 17.15 -11.50 3.32
C PRO A 305 17.37 -12.86 3.99
N SER A 306 18.42 -13.61 3.67
CA SER A 306 18.74 -14.89 4.33
C SER A 306 19.09 -14.79 5.83
N LYS A 307 19.41 -13.59 6.32
CA LYS A 307 19.83 -13.31 7.70
C LYS A 307 18.78 -12.55 8.51
N LEU A 308 17.76 -11.98 7.87
CA LEU A 308 16.76 -11.15 8.54
C LEU A 308 15.67 -11.97 9.24
N LYS A 309 15.29 -11.51 10.43
CA LYS A 309 14.22 -12.10 11.26
C LYS A 309 12.96 -11.25 11.14
N ILE A 310 12.25 -11.36 10.02
CA ILE A 310 11.04 -10.57 9.75
C ILE A 310 9.79 -11.38 10.16
N LYS A 311 8.92 -10.79 10.99
CA LYS A 311 7.61 -11.32 11.42
C LYS A 311 6.60 -10.20 11.65
#